data_AF-A0A9X1ACB2-F1
#
_entry.id   AF-A0A9X1ACB2-F1
#
_cell.length_a   1.000
_cell.length_b   1.000
_cell.length_c   1.000
_cell.angle_alpha   90.00
_cell.angle_beta   90.00
_cell.angle_gamma   90.00
#
_symmetry.space_group_name_H-M   'P 1'
#
loop_
_entity.id
_entity.type
_entity.pdbx_description
1 polymer ?
#
loop_
_entity_poly.entity_id
_entity_poly.type
_entity_poly.pdbx_seq_one_letter_code
_entity_poly.pdbx_strand_id
1 'polypeptide(L)'
;MQGDKMRRYRETFAEVEALGALVRRTRRQADLSLKRVNAAPEPHSAANAVFAVEFERHRADRETMFEAMRKLETARQALRAIASDFAMDQDKTAPMDLRRPA
;
A
#
# COMPACT_ATOMS: atom_id res chain seq x y z
N MET A 1 -25.41 -14.04 7.04
CA MET A 1 -24.45 -13.34 6.16
C MET A 1 -23.66 -12.19 6.84
N GLN A 2 -23.86 -11.87 8.13
CA GLN A 2 -23.04 -10.85 8.85
C GLN A 2 -21.59 -11.33 9.12
N GLY A 3 -21.42 -12.61 9.42
CA GLY A 3 -20.11 -13.21 9.74
C GLY A 3 -19.12 -13.17 8.58
N ASP A 4 -19.58 -13.37 7.34
CA ASP A 4 -18.73 -13.30 6.15
C ASP A 4 -18.22 -11.89 5.88
N LYS A 5 -19.06 -10.85 6.08
CA LYS A 5 -18.66 -9.45 5.92
C LYS A 5 -17.56 -9.08 6.94
N MET A 6 -17.73 -9.48 8.20
CA MET A 6 -16.74 -9.20 9.25
C MET A 6 -15.43 -9.97 9.03
N ARG A 7 -15.49 -11.22 8.54
CA ARG A 7 -14.30 -11.98 8.14
C ARG A 7 -13.54 -11.26 7.02
N ARG A 8 -14.25 -10.86 5.95
CA ARG A 8 -13.66 -10.14 4.82
C ARG A 8 -13.00 -8.82 5.26
N TYR A 9 -13.64 -8.06 6.15
CA TYR A 9 -13.05 -6.84 6.70
C TYR A 9 -11.73 -7.09 7.42
N ARG A 10 -11.69 -8.11 8.30
CA ARG A 10 -10.47 -8.46 9.04
C ARG A 10 -9.34 -8.92 8.12
N GLU A 11 -9.67 -9.72 7.10
CA GLU A 11 -8.71 -10.18 6.09
C GLU A 11 -8.14 -9.00 5.30
N THR A 12 -8.99 -8.11 4.78
CA THR A 12 -8.54 -6.92 4.05
C THR A 12 -7.76 -5.95 4.94
N PHE A 13 -8.13 -5.82 6.22
CA PHE A 13 -7.37 -5.02 7.18
C PHE A 13 -5.96 -5.59 7.40
N ALA A 14 -5.84 -6.91 7.60
CA ALA A 14 -4.56 -7.58 7.75
C ALA A 14 -3.68 -7.44 6.49
N GLU A 15 -4.29 -7.49 5.31
CA GLU A 15 -3.61 -7.23 4.04
C GLU A 15 -3.07 -5.80 3.95
N VAL A 16 -3.85 -4.79 4.35
CA VAL A 16 -3.41 -3.38 4.41
C VAL A 16 -2.20 -3.23 5.34
N GLU A 17 -2.21 -3.86 6.52
CA GLU A 17 -1.10 -3.83 7.46
C GLU A 17 0.16 -4.49 6.87
N ALA A 18 0.01 -5.66 6.26
CA ALA A 18 1.11 -6.39 5.61
C ALA A 18 1.72 -5.58 4.45
N LEU A 19 0.89 -4.99 3.59
CA LEU A 19 1.33 -4.11 2.50
C LEU A 19 1.98 -2.83 3.02
N GLY A 20 1.47 -2.27 4.12
CA GLY A 20 2.10 -1.15 4.81
C GLY A 20 3.52 -1.48 5.29
N ALA A 21 3.71 -2.68 5.87
CA ALA A 21 5.02 -3.17 6.25
C ALA A 21 5.94 -3.40 5.03
N LEU A 22 5.39 -3.93 3.94
CA LEU A 22 6.12 -4.12 2.69
C LEU A 22 6.62 -2.79 2.10
N VAL A 23 5.76 -1.77 2.01
CA VAL A 23 6.14 -0.42 1.54
C VAL A 23 7.28 0.16 2.38
N ARG A 24 7.22 0.02 3.71
CA ARG A 24 8.32 0.47 4.58
C ARG A 24 9.62 -0.28 4.30
N ARG A 25 9.55 -1.58 4.02
CA ARG A 25 10.73 -2.40 3.69
C ARG A 25 11.32 -2.03 2.33
N THR A 26 10.51 -1.92 1.29
CA THR A 26 10.95 -1.61 -0.08
C THR A 26 11.48 -0.19 -0.20
N ARG A 27 10.88 0.78 0.50
CA ARG A 27 11.44 2.13 0.64
C ARG A 27 12.84 2.12 1.22
N ARG A 28 13.07 1.39 2.32
CA ARG A 28 14.42 1.26 2.90
C ARG A 28 15.42 0.63 1.92
N GLN A 29 14.99 -0.34 1.12
CA GLN A 29 15.86 -0.93 0.08
C GLN A 29 16.21 0.10 -1.00
N ALA A 30 15.24 0.84 -1.52
CA ALA A 30 15.45 1.90 -2.50
C ALA A 30 16.38 3.02 -1.96
N ASP A 31 16.23 3.40 -0.70
CA ASP A 31 17.11 4.36 -0.03
C ASP A 31 18.54 3.84 0.09
N LEU A 32 18.72 2.54 0.36
CA LEU A 32 20.04 1.91 0.44
C LEU A 32 20.71 1.81 -0.93
N SER A 33 19.97 1.45 -1.99
CA SER A 33 20.54 1.42 -3.34
C SER A 33 20.88 2.81 -3.86
N LEU A 34 20.08 3.83 -3.53
CA LEU A 34 20.43 5.22 -3.84
C LEU A 34 21.75 5.64 -3.20
N LYS A 35 21.99 5.27 -1.94
CA LYS A 35 23.27 5.54 -1.27
C LYS A 35 24.46 4.89 -1.98
N ARG A 36 24.27 3.71 -2.57
CA ARG A 36 25.33 3.02 -3.34
C ARG A 36 25.59 3.70 -4.67
N VAL A 37 24.54 4.11 -5.38
CA VAL A 37 24.66 4.93 -6.61
C VAL A 37 25.48 6.19 -6.32
N ASN A 38 25.16 6.89 -5.24
CA ASN A 38 25.84 8.14 -4.87
C ASN A 38 27.28 7.92 -4.36
N ALA A 39 27.62 6.71 -3.92
CA ALA A 39 28.96 6.34 -3.51
C ALA A 39 29.82 5.81 -4.67
N ALA A 40 29.22 5.59 -5.85
CA ALA A 40 29.94 5.11 -7.01
C ALA A 40 30.91 6.20 -7.53
N PRO A 41 32.11 5.83 -8.02
CA PRO A 41 33.07 6.79 -8.56
C PRO A 41 32.50 7.57 -9.74
N GLU A 42 32.93 8.82 -9.91
CA GLU A 42 32.46 9.69 -10.99
C GLU A 42 32.74 9.12 -12.41
N PRO A 43 31.89 9.48 -13.38
CA PRO A 43 31.85 8.89 -14.73
C PRO A 43 33.11 9.11 -15.59
N HIS A 44 34.04 9.95 -15.15
CA HIS A 44 35.32 10.19 -15.84
C HIS A 44 36.41 9.18 -15.49
N SER A 45 36.15 8.27 -14.55
CA SER A 45 37.03 7.12 -14.30
C SER A 45 36.52 5.88 -15.04
N ALA A 46 37.42 4.97 -15.40
CA ALA A 46 37.07 3.67 -16.00
C ALA A 46 36.13 2.80 -15.13
N ALA A 47 35.74 3.24 -13.93
CA ALA A 47 34.80 2.60 -13.01
C ALA A 47 33.31 2.85 -13.34
N ASN A 48 32.98 3.43 -14.50
CA ASN A 48 31.59 3.72 -14.92
C ASN A 48 30.67 2.46 -14.97
N ALA A 49 31.25 1.27 -15.10
CA ALA A 49 30.49 0.01 -15.01
C ALA A 49 29.84 -0.20 -13.62
N VAL A 50 30.47 0.27 -12.54
CA VAL A 50 29.93 0.14 -11.17
C VAL A 50 28.71 1.04 -10.99
N PHE A 51 28.79 2.28 -11.47
CA PHE A 51 27.66 3.21 -11.44
C PHE A 51 26.47 2.63 -12.22
N ALA A 52 26.70 2.12 -13.44
CA ALA A 52 25.62 1.56 -14.27
C ALA A 52 24.89 0.40 -13.58
N VAL A 53 25.65 -0.50 -12.92
CA VAL A 53 25.08 -1.65 -12.19
C VAL A 53 24.27 -1.19 -10.97
N GLU A 54 24.82 -0.29 -10.14
CA GLU A 54 24.12 0.21 -8.96
C GLU A 54 22.90 1.05 -9.35
N PHE A 55 22.96 1.79 -10.45
CA PHE A 55 21.85 2.59 -10.95
C PHE A 55 20.70 1.70 -11.43
N GLU A 56 21.00 0.65 -12.19
CA GLU A 56 19.95 -0.29 -12.63
C GLU A 56 19.32 -1.03 -11.45
N ARG A 57 20.12 -1.44 -10.46
CA ARG A 57 19.62 -1.99 -9.20
C ARG A 57 18.69 -1.01 -8.48
N HIS A 58 19.08 0.26 -8.39
CA HIS A 58 18.25 1.28 -7.77
C HIS A 58 16.92 1.48 -8.51
N ARG A 59 16.91 1.42 -9.85
CA ARG A 59 15.67 1.48 -10.64
C ARG A 59 14.74 0.32 -10.33
N ALA A 60 15.27 -0.91 -10.25
CA ALA A 60 14.50 -2.09 -9.90
C ALA A 60 13.91 -2.00 -8.47
N ASP A 61 14.70 -1.54 -7.50
CA ASP A 61 14.24 -1.35 -6.12
C ASP A 61 13.12 -0.30 -6.04
N ARG A 62 13.24 0.80 -6.82
CA ARG A 62 12.21 1.83 -6.91
C ARG A 62 10.93 1.33 -7.54
N GLU A 63 11.01 0.55 -8.62
CA GLU A 63 9.82 -0.04 -9.24
C GLU A 63 9.09 -0.96 -8.25
N THR A 64 9.84 -1.80 -7.53
CA THR A 64 9.29 -2.66 -6.47
C THR A 64 8.61 -1.83 -5.37
N MET A 65 9.18 -0.69 -4.99
CA MET A 65 8.55 0.23 -4.03
C MET A 65 7.23 0.80 -4.57
N PHE A 66 7.20 1.29 -5.80
CA PHE A 66 6.00 1.84 -6.41
C PHE A 66 4.90 0.79 -6.63
N GLU A 67 5.27 -0.43 -6.99
CA GLU A 67 4.34 -1.56 -7.05
C GLU A 67 3.70 -1.84 -5.68
N ALA A 68 4.51 -1.90 -4.61
CA ALA A 68 4.00 -2.09 -3.25
C ALA A 68 3.07 -0.95 -2.82
N MET A 69 3.37 0.29 -3.19
CA MET A 69 2.51 1.46 -2.92
C MET A 69 1.18 1.37 -3.66
N ARG A 70 1.19 0.97 -4.94
CA ARG A 70 -0.04 0.74 -5.72
C ARG A 70 -0.91 -0.34 -5.08
N LYS A 71 -0.33 -1.48 -4.71
CA LYS A 71 -1.03 -2.56 -4.01
C LYS A 71 -1.65 -2.09 -2.69
N LEU A 72 -0.90 -1.35 -1.88
CA LEU A 72 -1.39 -0.78 -0.62
C LEU A 72 -2.59 0.15 -0.85
N GLU A 73 -2.53 1.01 -1.86
CA GLU A 73 -3.65 1.91 -2.15
C GLU A 73 -4.89 1.15 -2.62
N THR A 74 -4.73 0.13 -3.48
CA THR A 74 -5.84 -0.75 -3.86
C THR A 74 -6.47 -1.45 -2.65
N ALA A 75 -5.67 -2.00 -1.74
CA ALA A 75 -6.17 -2.66 -0.53
C ALA A 75 -6.89 -1.66 0.41
N ARG A 76 -6.39 -0.43 0.53
CA ARG A 76 -7.05 0.64 1.30
C ARG A 76 -8.39 1.03 0.70
N GLN A 77 -8.49 1.12 -0.62
CA GLN A 77 -9.75 1.39 -1.32
C GLN A 77 -10.76 0.26 -1.07
N ALA A 78 -10.34 -1.00 -1.17
CA ALA A 78 -11.18 -2.15 -0.85
C ALA A 78 -11.68 -2.13 0.61
N LEU A 79 -10.79 -1.83 1.56
CA LEU A 79 -11.15 -1.72 2.98
C LEU A 79 -12.18 -0.61 3.22
N ARG A 80 -12.01 0.56 2.61
CA ARG A 80 -12.97 1.68 2.70
C ARG A 80 -14.32 1.29 2.11
N ALA A 81 -14.35 0.59 0.98
CA ALA A 81 -15.60 0.11 0.38
C ALA A 81 -16.36 -0.83 1.32
N ILE A 82 -15.66 -1.82 1.90
CA ILE A 82 -16.25 -2.75 2.87
C ILE A 82 -16.76 -1.98 4.12
N ALA A 83 -16.02 -0.99 4.61
CA ALA A 83 -16.43 -0.16 5.74
C ALA A 83 -17.70 0.65 5.43
N SER A 84 -17.80 1.24 4.23
CA SER A 84 -18.97 1.97 3.77
C SER A 84 -20.20 1.07 3.65
N ASP A 85 -20.04 -0.17 3.16
CA ASP A 85 -21.13 -1.15 3.08
C ASP A 85 -21.74 -1.44 4.47
N PHE A 86 -20.91 -1.51 5.52
CA PHE A 86 -21.40 -1.67 6.89
C PHE A 86 -22.18 -0.45 7.38
N ALA A 87 -21.74 0.76 7.05
CA ALA A 87 -22.44 1.99 7.45
C ALA A 87 -23.83 2.08 6.78
N MET A 88 -23.92 1.72 5.49
CA MET A 88 -25.19 1.69 4.75
C MET A 88 -26.15 0.60 5.25
N ASP A 89 -25.63 -0.54 5.71
CA ASP A 89 -26.46 -1.57 6.35
C ASP A 89 -27.04 -1.09 7.68
N GLN A 90 -26.27 -0.34 8.49
CA GLN A 90 -26.75 0.22 9.76
C GLN A 90 -27.88 1.25 9.53
N ASP A 91 -27.74 2.12 8.54
CA ASP A 91 -28.73 3.14 8.19
C ASP A 91 -30.08 2.51 7.73
N LYS A 92 -30.03 1.38 7.00
CA LYS A 92 -31.24 0.62 6.64
C LYS A 92 -31.92 -0.08 7.81
N THR A 93 -31.16 -0.39 8.87
CA THR A 93 -31.69 -1.03 10.08
C THR A 93 -32.14 -0.03 11.15
N ALA A 94 -31.83 1.26 10.97
CA ALA A 94 -32.46 2.30 11.77
C ALA A 94 -33.97 2.25 11.48
N PRO A 95 -34.83 2.19 12.51
CA PRO A 95 -36.26 2.26 12.27
C PRO A 95 -36.53 3.56 11.50
N MET A 96 -37.17 3.43 10.33
CA MET A 96 -37.97 4.53 9.79
C MET A 96 -38.92 4.91 10.92
N ASP A 97 -38.56 5.94 11.68
CA ASP A 97 -39.41 6.52 12.71
C ASP A 97 -40.56 7.20 11.96
N LEU A 98 -41.49 6.34 11.56
CA LEU A 98 -42.77 6.63 10.95
C LEU A 98 -43.52 7.50 11.96
N ARG A 99 -43.72 8.76 11.58
CA ARG A 99 -44.81 9.64 11.99
C ARG A 99 -45.15 9.60 13.50
N ARG A 100 -44.85 10.70 14.19
CA ARG A 100 -45.78 11.15 15.24
C ARG A 100 -46.73 12.20 14.67
N PRO A 101 -48.04 11.92 14.60
CA PRO A 101 -49.05 12.96 14.46
C PRO A 101 -49.41 13.50 15.85
N ALA A 102 -49.51 14.82 15.97
CA ALA A 102 -50.51 15.57 16.73
C ALA A 102 -50.25 17.06 16.51
#